data_AF-V6SJ12-F1
#
_entry.id   AF-V6SJ12-F1
#
_cell.length_a   1.000
_cell.length_b   1.000
_cell.length_c   1.000
_cell.angle_alpha   90.00
_cell.angle_beta   90.00
_cell.angle_gamma   90.00
#
_symmetry.space_group_name_H-M   'P 1'
#
loop_
_entity.id
_entity.type
_entity.pdbx_description
1 polymer ?
#
loop_
_entity_poly.entity_id
_entity_poly.type
_entity_poly.pdbx_seq_one_letter_code
_entity_poly.pdbx_strand_id
1 'polypeptide(L)'
;MALLGNYGFQSLSEDEFEFNFEIPTNCNYTTDYDSEKNINTISIQLNSGQSQPASTYNTETYTLNSVNSLLDVVFQQTLNGVTSTKPRVVITN
;
A
#
# COMPACT_ATOMS: atom_id res chain seq x y z
N MET A 1 -3.59 -11.66 10.43
CA MET A 1 -4.67 -10.80 9.91
C MET A 1 -4.02 -9.77 9.03
N ALA A 2 -4.30 -9.77 7.72
CA ALA A 2 -3.72 -8.79 6.80
C ALA A 2 -4.84 -8.25 5.90
N LEU A 3 -5.00 -6.92 5.88
CA LEU A 3 -5.93 -6.24 4.98
C LEU A 3 -5.38 -6.13 3.56
N LEU A 4 -4.06 -6.18 3.39
CA LEU A 4 -3.38 -6.29 2.12
C LEU A 4 -3.42 -7.76 1.66
N GLY A 5 -4.01 -7.98 0.49
CA GLY A 5 -3.95 -9.23 -0.27
C GLY A 5 -2.65 -9.33 -1.07
N ASN A 6 -2.75 -9.84 -2.30
CA ASN A 6 -1.59 -9.87 -3.19
C ASN A 6 -1.16 -8.45 -3.55
N TYR A 7 0.14 -8.27 -3.74
CA TYR A 7 0.69 -7.02 -4.21
C TYR A 7 1.91 -7.27 -5.07
N GLY A 8 2.15 -6.36 -6.01
CA GLY A 8 3.20 -6.48 -7.01
C GLY A 8 3.63 -5.11 -7.50
N PHE A 9 4.84 -5.07 -8.04
CA PHE A 9 5.45 -3.86 -8.56
C PHE A 9 5.98 -4.13 -9.96
N GLN A 10 5.85 -3.15 -10.83
CA GLN A 10 6.39 -3.16 -12.17
C GLN A 10 7.07 -1.81 -12.43
N SER A 11 8.32 -1.81 -12.88
CA SER A 11 8.92 -0.58 -13.39
C SER A 11 8.23 -0.19 -14.69
N LEU A 12 7.72 1.05 -14.74
CA LEU A 12 7.18 1.66 -15.96
C LEU A 12 8.28 2.43 -16.70
N SER A 13 9.13 3.13 -15.96
CA SER A 13 10.25 3.90 -16.47
C SER A 13 11.40 3.93 -15.44
N GLU A 14 12.47 4.68 -15.72
CA GLU A 14 13.64 4.80 -14.85
C GLU A 14 13.27 5.33 -13.45
N ASP A 15 12.26 6.21 -13.39
CA ASP A 15 11.83 6.86 -12.16
C ASP A 15 10.38 6.54 -11.76
N GLU A 16 9.62 5.78 -12.55
CA GLU A 16 8.22 5.45 -12.25
C GLU A 16 8.00 3.95 -12.08
N PHE A 17 7.24 3.60 -11.05
CA PHE A 17 6.80 2.25 -10.77
C PHE A 17 5.28 2.18 -10.71
N GLU A 18 4.71 1.20 -11.39
CA GLU A 18 3.33 0.80 -11.16
C GLU A 18 3.28 -0.16 -9.98
N PHE A 19 2.44 0.18 -9.01
CA PHE A 19 2.16 -0.64 -7.86
C PHE A 19 0.72 -1.16 -7.95
N ASN A 20 0.56 -2.48 -7.90
CA ASN A 20 -0.75 -3.14 -7.82
C ASN A 20 -0.90 -3.84 -6.47
N PHE A 21 -2.09 -3.76 -5.89
CA PHE A 21 -2.39 -4.45 -4.63
C PHE A 21 -3.86 -4.75 -4.45
N GLU A 22 -4.15 -5.75 -3.65
CA GLU A 22 -5.51 -6.15 -3.33
C GLU A 22 -5.91 -5.72 -1.92
N ILE A 23 -7.12 -5.19 -1.76
CA ILE A 23 -7.74 -4.92 -0.45
C ILE A 23 -9.18 -5.43 -0.43
N PRO A 24 -9.73 -5.82 0.74
CA PRO A 24 -11.15 -6.14 0.87
C PRO A 24 -12.05 -5.03 0.33
N THR A 25 -13.17 -5.40 -0.31
CA THR A 25 -14.12 -4.46 -0.92
C THR A 25 -14.74 -3.44 0.05
N ASN A 26 -14.70 -3.73 1.35
CA ASN A 26 -15.19 -2.84 2.41
C ASN A 26 -14.07 -2.14 3.18
N CYS A 27 -12.86 -2.11 2.62
CA CYS A 27 -11.75 -1.29 3.07
C CYS A 27 -11.58 -0.06 2.17
N ASN A 28 -10.93 0.95 2.71
CA ASN A 28 -10.37 2.08 1.96
C ASN A 28 -8.86 2.14 2.21
N TYR A 29 -8.15 2.81 1.31
CA TYR A 29 -6.73 3.09 1.45
C TYR A 29 -6.44 4.58 1.26
N THR A 30 -5.31 5.01 1.81
CA THR A 30 -4.72 6.34 1.59
C THR A 30 -3.22 6.19 1.34
N THR A 31 -2.67 7.07 0.53
CA THR A 31 -1.24 7.15 0.23
C THR A 31 -0.68 8.45 0.78
N ASP A 32 0.47 8.38 1.44
CA ASP A 32 1.21 9.54 1.95
C ASP A 32 2.69 9.40 1.59
N TYR A 33 3.32 10.50 1.18
CA TYR A 33 4.73 10.52 0.80
C TYR A 33 5.53 11.40 1.77
N ASP A 34 6.47 10.79 2.50
CA ASP A 34 7.42 11.48 3.36
C ASP A 34 8.67 11.85 2.54
N SER A 35 8.79 13.12 2.16
CA SER A 35 9.91 13.62 1.35
C SER A 35 11.24 13.69 2.09
N GLU A 36 11.23 13.72 3.44
CA GLU A 36 12.47 13.76 4.23
C GLU A 36 13.09 12.36 4.31
N LYS A 37 12.24 11.32 4.41
CA LYS A 37 12.67 9.92 4.46
C LYS A 37 12.65 9.22 3.11
N ASN A 38 12.06 9.84 2.09
CA ASN A 38 11.77 9.24 0.79
C ASN A 38 10.99 7.91 0.93
N ILE A 39 9.87 7.94 1.68
CA ILE A 39 9.04 6.75 1.96
C ILE A 39 7.61 7.01 1.53
N ASN A 40 7.05 6.12 0.73
CA ASN A 40 5.62 6.08 0.43
C ASN A 40 4.92 5.15 1.42
N THR A 41 3.97 5.70 2.18
CA THR A 41 3.16 4.93 3.14
C THR A 41 1.77 4.69 2.56
N ILE A 42 1.38 3.43 2.51
CA ILE A 42 0.05 2.99 2.07
C ILE A 42 -0.70 2.47 3.28
N SER A 43 -1.70 3.22 3.71
CA SER A 43 -2.51 2.92 4.89
C SER A 43 -3.84 2.33 4.46
N ILE A 44 -4.16 1.13 4.95
CA ILE A 44 -5.38 0.40 4.63
C ILE A 44 -6.20 0.23 5.91
N GLN A 45 -7.48 0.55 5.86
CA GLN A 45 -8.39 0.41 6.99
C GLN A 45 -9.80 0.04 6.58
N LEU A 46 -10.58 -0.51 7.51
CA LEU A 46 -12.00 -0.75 7.29
C LEU A 46 -12.78 0.57 7.10
N ASN A 47 -13.81 0.50 6.25
CA ASN A 47 -14.77 1.58 6.13
C ASN A 47 -15.55 1.76 7.44
N SER A 48 -15.98 2.99 7.70
CA SER A 48 -16.73 3.33 8.91
C SER A 48 -17.98 2.43 9.05
N GLY A 49 -18.18 1.88 10.25
CA GLY A 49 -19.29 0.97 10.55
C GLY A 49 -19.05 -0.50 10.19
N GLN A 50 -17.92 -0.85 9.57
CA GLN A 50 -17.54 -2.24 9.31
C GLN A 50 -16.75 -2.81 10.50
N SER A 51 -17.03 -4.06 10.87
CA SER A 51 -16.35 -4.75 11.97
C SER A 51 -15.36 -5.83 11.50
N GLN A 52 -15.47 -6.26 10.24
CA GLN A 52 -14.66 -7.31 9.64
C GLN A 52 -14.39 -7.01 8.16
N PRO A 53 -13.22 -7.39 7.64
CA PRO A 53 -12.94 -7.30 6.21
C PRO A 53 -13.81 -8.28 5.41
N ALA A 54 -14.25 -7.84 4.23
CA ALA A 54 -14.94 -8.68 3.27
C ALA A 54 -14.03 -9.80 2.76
N SER A 55 -14.62 -10.92 2.33
CA SER A 55 -13.90 -12.03 1.68
C SER A 55 -13.61 -11.76 0.20
N THR A 56 -14.25 -10.75 -0.38
CA THR A 56 -14.03 -10.27 -1.75
C THR A 56 -13.02 -9.14 -1.74
N TYR A 57 -12.11 -9.14 -2.72
CA TYR A 57 -11.02 -8.17 -2.83
C TYR A 57 -11.17 -7.34 -4.11
N ASN A 58 -10.79 -6.07 -4.02
CA ASN A 58 -10.59 -5.17 -5.14
C ASN A 58 -9.09 -5.05 -5.42
N THR A 59 -8.73 -5.01 -6.70
CA THR A 59 -7.37 -4.68 -7.14
C THR A 59 -7.28 -3.18 -7.35
N GLU A 60 -6.36 -2.56 -6.62
CA GLU A 60 -6.02 -1.15 -6.70
C GLU A 60 -4.69 -1.01 -7.45
N THR A 61 -4.60 -0.01 -8.32
CA THR A 61 -3.39 0.31 -9.08
C THR A 61 -3.00 1.75 -8.82
N TYR A 62 -1.74 1.97 -8.50
CA TYR A 62 -1.20 3.27 -8.14
C TYR A 62 0.20 3.46 -8.74
N THR A 63 0.43 4.60 -9.37
CA THR A 63 1.76 4.96 -9.89
C THR A 63 2.53 5.70 -8.82
N LEU A 64 3.73 5.22 -8.52
CA LEU A 64 4.65 5.83 -7.57
C LEU A 64 5.88 6.35 -8.31
N ASN A 65 6.25 7.58 -8.00
CA ASN A 65 7.54 8.11 -8.41
C ASN A 65 8.61 7.61 -7.42
N SER A 66 9.69 7.09 -7.96
CA SER A 66 10.91 6.80 -7.20
C SER A 66 11.80 8.03 -7.16
N VAL A 67 12.71 8.06 -6.19
CA VAL A 67 13.75 9.09 -6.10
C VAL A 67 15.09 8.36 -6.13
N ASN A 68 15.95 8.74 -7.08
CA ASN A 68 17.22 8.06 -7.37
C ASN A 68 17.02 6.56 -7.71
N SER A 69 15.99 6.26 -8.52
CA SER A 69 15.63 4.89 -8.93
C SER A 69 15.36 3.92 -7.77
N LEU A 70 15.10 4.45 -6.56
CA LEU A 70 14.74 3.69 -5.37
C LEU A 70 13.29 4.00 -5.00
N LEU A 71 12.47 2.95 -5.06
CA LEU A 71 11.11 2.98 -4.56
C LEU A 71 11.08 2.36 -3.17
N ASP A 72 10.54 3.13 -2.23
CA ASP A 72 10.40 2.71 -0.85
C ASP A 72 8.95 2.76 -0.41
N VAL A 73 8.40 1.60 -0.05
CA VAL A 73 6.99 1.46 0.32
C VAL A 73 6.82 0.78 1.67
N VAL A 74 5.97 1.37 2.50
CA VAL A 74 5.53 0.82 3.77
C VAL A 74 4.03 0.64 3.76
N PHE A 75 3.56 -0.55 4.17
CA PHE A 75 2.13 -0.79 4.35
C PHE A 75 1.75 -0.73 5.81
N GLN A 76 0.75 0.10 6.12
CA GLN A 76 0.11 0.17 7.42
C GLN A 76 -1.32 -0.37 7.31
N GLN A 77 -1.71 -1.24 8.23
CA GLN A 77 -3.01 -1.89 8.24
C GLN A 77 -3.66 -1.65 9.58
N THR A 78 -4.78 -0.93 9.61
CA THR A 78 -5.51 -0.65 10.84
C THR A 78 -6.80 -1.46 10.87
N LEU A 79 -6.91 -2.37 11.83
CA LEU A 79 -8.09 -3.20 12.05
C LEU A 79 -8.51 -3.09 13.52
N ASN A 80 -9.75 -2.64 13.76
CA ASN A 80 -10.31 -2.49 15.12
C ASN A 80 -9.42 -1.65 16.05
N GLY A 81 -8.83 -0.57 15.53
CA GLY A 81 -7.95 0.33 16.28
C GLY A 81 -6.52 -0.19 16.50
N VAL A 82 -6.20 -1.39 16.02
CA VAL A 82 -4.84 -1.95 16.08
C VAL A 82 -4.16 -1.77 14.72
N THR A 83 -3.04 -1.06 14.70
CA THR A 83 -2.23 -0.86 13.50
C THR A 83 -1.09 -1.87 13.44
N SER A 84 -0.96 -2.55 12.30
CA SER A 84 0.16 -3.43 11.98
C SER A 84 0.88 -2.90 10.75
N THR A 85 2.21 -2.87 10.83
CA THR A 85 3.07 -2.44 9.73
C THR A 85 3.71 -3.66 9.09
N LYS A 86 3.58 -3.81 7.77
CA LYS A 86 4.30 -4.85 7.02
C LYS A 86 5.78 -4.50 6.89
N PRO A 87 6.66 -5.48 6.62
CA PRO A 87 8.02 -5.20 6.24
C PRO A 87 8.08 -4.19 5.09
N ARG A 88 9.00 -3.24 5.22
CA ARG A 88 9.33 -2.23 4.20
C ARG A 88 9.74 -2.94 2.92
N VAL A 89 9.17 -2.51 1.80
CA VAL A 89 9.54 -2.99 0.46
C VAL A 89 10.42 -1.93 -0.18
N VAL A 90 11.64 -2.32 -0.54
CA VAL A 90 12.59 -1.47 -1.24
C VAL A 90 12.86 -2.10 -2.59
N ILE A 91 12.65 -1.33 -3.66
CA ILE A 91 12.83 -1.76 -5.03
C ILE A 91 13.80 -0.80 -5.70
N THR A 92 14.76 -1.38 -6.41
CA THR A 92 15.72 -0.66 -7.24
C THR A 92 15.58 -1.15 -8.67
N ASN A 93 15.60 -0.23 -9.62
CA ASN A 93 15.70 -0.57 -11.04
C ASN A 93 17.09 -1.11 -11.39
#